data_AF-A0AAJ6F6X2-F1
#
_entry.id   AF-A0AAJ6F6X2-F1
#
_cell.length_a   1.000
_cell.length_b   1.000
_cell.length_c   1.000
_cell.angle_alpha   90.00
_cell.angle_beta   90.00
_cell.angle_gamma   90.00
#
_symmetry.space_group_name_H-M   'P 1'
#
loop_
_entity.id
_entity.type
_entity.pdbx_description
1 polymer ?
#
loop_
_entity_poly.entity_id
_entity_poly.type
_entity_poly.pdbx_seq_one_letter_code
_entity_poly.pdbx_strand_id
1 'polypeptide(L)'
;MPIIPFPPAEFMARLRAGLTPAAIYKGQLLDGTRVRGLSSARAFKAHCDANPEWRQEALELVEKNSIAARRRKGDLKRNQTHCKRGHPLNEATVYFDRGESHRKCKICTAINSQNPPLPTVDQVSRVTAAINAGQRAVQFCGNRSPERIFGFNKLKVLRQSNPEFDRLYTGKILLVRPRSNLITRPSVLTPEAQEYQRVAAFVPYQLPHDVRDDVIQSIFLAILEGSLQPDQVRGRVQEFIRAHYREANRHGVGKFGLKSLDAPIFSDGSKTLADFETRSIWDEVPM
;
A
#
# COMPACT_ATOMS: atom_id res chain seq x y z
N MET A 1 46.20 26.75 22.42
CA MET A 1 45.95 26.50 20.99
C MET A 1 46.46 27.70 20.21
N PRO A 2 47.33 27.52 19.20
CA PRO A 2 47.85 28.63 18.39
C PRO A 2 46.69 29.34 17.66
N ILE A 3 46.66 30.66 17.73
CA ILE A 3 45.70 31.49 16.99
C ILE A 3 46.11 31.45 15.52
N ILE A 4 45.34 30.76 14.68
CA ILE A 4 45.54 30.77 13.24
C ILE A 4 45.20 32.18 12.74
N PRO A 5 46.14 32.88 12.06
CA PRO A 5 45.87 34.22 11.54
C PRO A 5 44.70 34.18 10.55
N PHE A 6 43.83 35.19 10.60
CA PHE A 6 42.68 35.32 9.69
C PHE A 6 43.16 36.01 8.40
N PRO A 7 43.10 35.36 7.22
CA PRO A 7 43.47 35.99 5.94
C PRO A 7 42.23 36.62 5.28
N PRO A 8 41.93 37.92 5.48
CA PRO A 8 40.66 38.53 5.07
C PRO A 8 40.45 38.57 3.56
N ALA A 9 41.51 38.82 2.78
CA ALA A 9 41.44 38.89 1.32
C ALA A 9 41.06 37.54 0.71
N GLU A 10 41.71 36.46 1.16
CA GLU A 10 41.40 35.11 0.68
C GLU A 10 40.01 34.65 1.14
N PHE A 11 39.60 35.02 2.37
CA PHE A 11 38.27 34.73 2.88
C PHE A 11 37.17 35.39 2.02
N MET A 12 37.33 36.66 1.67
CA MET A 12 36.40 37.38 0.78
C MET A 12 36.40 36.81 -0.63
N ALA A 13 37.56 36.46 -1.18
CA ALA A 13 37.64 35.82 -2.50
C ALA A 13 36.82 34.53 -2.54
N ARG A 14 36.89 33.69 -1.49
CA ARG A 14 36.08 32.48 -1.37
C ARG A 14 34.59 32.75 -1.18
N LEU A 15 34.21 33.78 -0.43
CA LEU A 15 32.82 34.21 -0.33
C LEU A 15 32.29 34.68 -1.69
N ARG A 16 33.04 35.50 -2.43
CA ARG A 16 32.65 35.96 -3.77
C ARG A 16 32.56 34.80 -4.77
N ALA A 17 33.35 33.75 -4.59
CA ALA A 17 33.25 32.49 -5.35
C ALA A 17 32.02 31.62 -4.97
N GLY A 18 31.14 32.08 -4.08
CA GLY A 18 29.90 31.37 -3.72
C GLY A 18 30.04 30.35 -2.59
N LEU A 19 31.18 30.31 -1.89
CA LEU A 19 31.37 29.39 -0.76
C LEU A 19 30.69 29.91 0.51
N THR A 20 30.15 28.98 1.29
CA THR A 20 29.58 29.33 2.61
C THR A 20 30.69 29.45 3.65
N PRO A 21 30.51 30.25 4.72
CA PRO A 21 31.49 30.33 5.81
C PRO A 21 31.87 28.96 6.37
N ALA A 22 30.90 28.06 6.55
CA ALA A 22 31.15 26.71 7.05
C ALA A 22 32.11 25.90 6.16
N ALA A 23 31.99 26.06 4.83
CA ALA A 23 32.91 25.44 3.86
C ALA A 23 34.32 26.03 3.97
N ILE A 24 34.43 27.35 4.16
CA ILE A 24 35.70 28.05 4.29
C ILE A 24 36.40 27.70 5.62
N TYR A 25 35.66 27.52 6.71
CA TYR A 25 36.22 27.18 8.03
C TYR A 25 36.68 25.72 8.12
N LYS A 26 35.85 24.78 7.68
CA LYS A 26 36.13 23.34 7.84
C LYS A 26 37.02 22.77 6.74
N GLY A 27 37.20 23.53 5.66
CA GLY A 27 37.71 23.00 4.40
C GLY A 27 36.65 22.18 3.69
N GLN A 28 36.62 22.28 2.36
CA GLN A 28 35.73 21.49 1.52
C GLN A 28 36.51 21.02 0.28
N LEU A 29 36.05 19.92 -0.32
CA LEU A 29 36.47 19.54 -1.67
C LEU A 29 35.92 20.58 -2.65
N LEU A 30 36.82 21.32 -3.31
CA LEU A 30 36.53 22.19 -4.44
C LEU A 30 37.17 21.52 -5.66
N ASP A 31 36.36 21.17 -6.66
CA ASP A 31 36.82 20.52 -7.89
C ASP A 31 37.71 19.29 -7.65
N GLY A 32 37.33 18.47 -6.67
CA GLY A 32 38.07 17.25 -6.27
C GLY A 32 39.31 17.50 -5.40
N THR A 33 39.74 18.74 -5.22
CA THR A 33 40.89 19.09 -4.37
C THR A 33 40.43 19.51 -2.97
N ARG A 34 41.02 18.91 -1.93
CA ARG A 34 40.67 19.24 -0.54
C ARG A 34 41.33 20.56 -0.17
N VAL A 35 40.54 21.62 -0.09
CA VAL A 35 41.04 22.94 0.33
C VAL A 35 41.08 22.99 1.86
N ARG A 36 42.20 23.43 2.44
CA ARG A 36 42.34 23.61 3.90
C ARG A 36 41.41 24.71 4.39
N GLY A 37 40.88 24.53 5.60
CA GLY A 37 40.12 25.57 6.29
C GLY A 37 41.00 26.78 6.58
N LEU A 38 40.53 27.98 6.24
CA LEU A 38 41.32 29.21 6.37
C LEU A 38 41.30 29.80 7.77
N SER A 39 40.18 29.71 8.46
CA SER A 39 40.01 30.34 9.76
C SER A 39 38.89 29.72 10.58
N SER A 40 38.67 30.24 11.78
CA SER A 40 37.54 29.87 12.64
C SER A 40 36.43 30.93 12.59
N ALA A 41 35.20 30.52 12.93
CA ALA A 41 34.07 31.44 13.08
C ALA A 41 34.35 32.57 14.09
N ARG A 42 35.13 32.29 15.15
CA ARG A 42 35.55 33.30 16.14
C ARG A 42 36.47 34.35 15.52
N ALA A 43 37.43 33.94 14.70
CA ALA A 43 38.35 34.84 14.02
C ALA A 43 37.61 35.72 13.00
N PHE A 44 36.67 35.15 12.25
CA PHE A 44 35.78 35.92 11.36
C PHE A 44 34.97 36.96 12.12
N LYS A 45 34.32 36.59 13.24
CA LYS A 45 33.55 37.54 14.05
C LYS A 45 34.42 38.67 14.58
N ALA A 46 35.59 38.36 15.14
CA ALA A 46 36.53 39.37 15.63
C ALA A 46 36.96 40.34 14.52
N HIS A 47 37.19 39.83 13.29
CA HIS A 47 37.53 40.68 12.15
C HIS A 47 36.35 41.56 11.69
N CYS A 48 35.13 41.04 11.67
CA CYS A 48 33.91 41.80 11.40
C CYS A 48 33.69 42.93 12.42
N ASP A 49 33.96 42.67 13.70
CA ASP A 49 33.80 43.66 14.77
C ASP A 49 34.84 44.79 14.64
N ALA A 50 36.05 44.47 14.17
CA ALA A 50 37.11 45.44 13.93
C ALA A 50 36.97 46.21 12.59
N ASN A 51 36.20 45.71 11.62
CA ASN A 51 36.11 46.28 10.26
C ASN A 51 34.64 46.36 9.78
N PRO A 52 33.90 47.44 10.12
CA PRO A 52 32.46 47.55 9.85
C PRO A 52 32.07 47.53 8.37
N GLU A 53 32.82 48.22 7.50
CA GLU A 53 32.55 48.24 6.05
C GLU A 53 32.73 46.85 5.43
N TRP A 54 33.83 46.18 5.78
CA TRP A 54 34.11 44.81 5.38
C TRP A 54 33.03 43.84 5.87
N ARG A 55 32.55 44.02 7.11
CA ARG A 55 31.48 43.22 7.70
C ARG A 55 30.20 43.29 6.87
N GLN A 56 29.83 44.47 6.39
CA GLN A 56 28.61 44.64 5.60
C GLN A 56 28.68 43.80 4.32
N GLU A 57 29.74 43.97 3.53
CA GLU A 57 29.93 43.20 2.29
C GLU A 57 29.98 41.69 2.56
N ALA A 58 30.73 41.28 3.59
CA ALA A 58 30.85 39.88 3.97
C ALA A 58 29.50 39.27 4.35
N LEU A 59 28.69 39.95 5.17
CA LEU A 59 27.39 39.44 5.61
C LEU A 59 26.39 39.31 4.45
N GLU A 60 26.39 40.24 3.50
CA GLU A 60 25.56 40.14 2.29
C GLU A 60 25.92 38.91 1.45
N LEU A 61 27.22 38.66 1.25
CA LEU A 61 27.70 37.47 0.53
C LEU A 61 27.37 36.18 1.30
N VAL A 62 27.50 36.20 2.64
CA VAL A 62 27.13 35.05 3.47
C VAL A 62 25.66 34.71 3.31
N GLU A 63 24.76 35.69 3.34
CA GLU A 63 23.33 35.44 3.17
C GLU A 63 23.02 34.90 1.78
N LYS A 64 23.52 35.55 0.72
CA LYS A 64 23.37 35.09 -0.68
C LYS A 64 23.86 33.65 -0.85
N ASN A 65 25.04 33.33 -0.34
CA ASN A 65 25.62 32.00 -0.42
C ASN A 65 24.86 30.97 0.42
N SER A 66 24.31 31.37 1.57
CA SER A 66 23.48 30.51 2.41
C SER A 66 22.18 30.12 1.70
N ILE A 67 21.52 31.07 1.04
CA ILE A 67 20.32 30.85 0.23
C ILE A 67 20.65 29.90 -0.93
N ALA A 68 21.72 30.17 -1.68
CA ALA A 68 22.15 29.32 -2.80
C ALA A 68 22.52 27.90 -2.33
N ALA A 69 23.20 27.76 -1.19
CA ALA A 69 23.53 26.46 -0.60
C ALA A 69 22.29 25.70 -0.11
N ARG A 70 21.31 26.39 0.48
CA ARG A 70 20.01 25.79 0.87
C ARG A 70 19.24 25.31 -0.35
N ARG A 71 19.22 26.07 -1.45
CA ARG A 71 18.60 25.64 -2.73
C ARG A 71 19.25 24.34 -3.24
N ARG A 72 20.58 24.27 -3.22
CA ARG A 72 21.34 23.07 -3.61
C ARG A 72 21.15 21.86 -2.67
N LYS A 73 20.71 22.10 -1.43
CA LYS A 73 20.56 21.02 -0.44
C LYS A 73 19.50 20.03 -0.93
N GLY A 74 19.96 18.80 -1.17
CA GLY A 74 19.13 17.71 -1.65
C GLY A 74 19.09 17.56 -3.16
N ASP A 75 19.69 18.45 -3.97
CA ASP A 75 19.71 18.31 -5.44
C ASP A 75 20.31 16.98 -5.88
N LEU A 76 21.46 16.60 -5.32
CA LEU A 76 22.06 15.29 -5.60
C LEU A 76 21.06 14.15 -5.33
N LYS A 77 20.31 14.23 -4.23
CA LYS A 77 19.32 13.22 -3.85
C LYS A 77 18.02 13.33 -4.65
N ARG A 78 17.69 14.48 -5.25
CA ARG A 78 16.53 14.69 -6.16
C ARG A 78 16.85 14.24 -7.59
N ASN A 79 18.09 14.44 -8.03
CA ASN A 79 18.57 14.10 -9.36
C ASN A 79 19.10 12.66 -9.44
N GLN A 80 19.21 11.97 -8.31
CA GLN A 80 19.59 10.56 -8.28
C GLN A 80 18.56 9.72 -9.06
N THR A 81 18.97 9.11 -10.16
CA THR A 81 18.11 8.27 -11.02
C THR A 81 17.97 6.84 -10.53
N HIS A 82 18.92 6.36 -9.71
CA HIS A 82 18.96 4.99 -9.21
C HIS A 82 19.23 4.95 -7.71
N CYS A 83 18.61 4.02 -6.99
CA CYS A 83 18.90 3.80 -5.59
C CYS A 83 20.31 3.24 -5.39
N LYS A 84 20.76 3.14 -4.13
CA LYS A 84 22.08 2.55 -3.80
C LYS A 84 22.28 1.10 -4.29
N ARG A 85 21.20 0.37 -4.58
CA ARG A 85 21.21 -1.00 -5.11
C ARG A 85 20.98 -1.06 -6.63
N GLY A 86 21.00 0.08 -7.32
CA GLY A 86 20.84 0.12 -8.79
C GLY A 86 19.39 0.10 -9.29
N HIS A 87 18.37 0.00 -8.44
CA HIS A 87 16.98 0.09 -8.92
C HIS A 87 16.62 1.51 -9.40
N PRO A 88 15.90 1.67 -10.52
CA PRO A 88 15.46 2.98 -11.00
C PRO A 88 14.54 3.65 -9.98
N LEU A 89 14.66 4.97 -9.84
CA LEU A 89 13.85 5.82 -8.96
C LEU A 89 12.90 6.68 -9.81
N ASN A 90 11.88 6.04 -10.40
CA ASN A 90 10.79 6.71 -11.12
C ASN A 90 9.53 6.80 -10.23
N GLU A 91 8.48 7.46 -10.71
CA GLU A 91 7.24 7.66 -9.95
C GLU A 91 6.59 6.34 -9.50
N ALA A 92 6.70 5.28 -10.31
CA ALA A 92 6.17 3.97 -9.98
C ALA A 92 6.96 3.28 -8.85
N THR A 93 8.29 3.43 -8.82
CA THR A 93 9.19 2.71 -7.89
C THR A 93 9.60 3.51 -6.66
N VAL A 94 9.16 4.76 -6.53
CA VAL A 94 9.44 5.63 -5.38
C VAL A 94 8.21 5.84 -4.52
N TYR A 95 8.40 5.88 -3.21
CA TYR A 95 7.42 6.44 -2.26
C TYR A 95 8.11 7.39 -1.29
N PHE A 96 7.31 8.29 -0.72
CA PHE A 96 7.73 9.20 0.33
C PHE A 96 7.13 8.72 1.65
N ASP A 97 7.96 8.57 2.68
CA ASP A 97 7.47 8.24 4.01
C ASP A 97 6.84 9.48 4.65
N ARG A 98 5.89 9.28 5.57
CA ARG A 98 4.98 10.33 6.08
C ARG A 98 5.71 11.58 6.57
N GLY A 99 5.76 12.62 5.74
CA GLY A 99 6.39 13.90 6.05
C GLY A 99 7.91 13.96 5.82
N GLU A 100 8.54 12.87 5.39
CA GLU A 100 9.94 12.87 5.02
C GLU A 100 10.11 13.35 3.58
N SER A 101 10.99 14.34 3.36
CA SER A 101 11.39 14.80 2.02
C SER A 101 12.31 13.81 1.29
N HIS A 102 12.38 12.55 1.74
CA HIS A 102 13.33 11.56 1.28
C HIS A 102 12.62 10.49 0.43
N ARG A 103 13.12 10.29 -0.79
CA ARG A 103 12.67 9.23 -1.69
C ARG A 103 13.13 7.87 -1.17
N LYS A 104 12.20 6.94 -0.93
CA LYS A 104 12.49 5.53 -0.63
C LYS A 104 12.16 4.68 -1.85
N CYS A 105 13.05 3.73 -2.15
CA CYS A 105 12.83 2.77 -3.22
C CYS A 105 11.83 1.71 -2.75
N LYS A 106 10.66 1.62 -3.42
CA LYS A 106 9.63 0.60 -3.17
C LYS A 106 10.19 -0.81 -3.36
N ILE A 107 11.01 -1.03 -4.40
CA ILE A 107 11.62 -2.33 -4.69
C ILE A 107 12.54 -2.76 -3.53
N CYS A 108 13.45 -1.89 -3.08
CA CYS A 108 14.30 -2.20 -1.91
C CYS A 108 13.46 -2.46 -0.65
N THR A 109 12.37 -1.71 -0.46
CA THR A 109 11.47 -1.89 0.68
C THR A 109 10.77 -3.24 0.60
N ALA A 110 10.28 -3.64 -0.57
CA ALA A 110 9.64 -4.93 -0.81
C ALA A 110 10.63 -6.08 -0.56
N ILE A 111 11.82 -6.02 -1.15
CA ILE A 111 12.90 -6.98 -0.93
C ILE A 111 13.24 -7.11 0.56
N ASN A 112 13.42 -5.99 1.27
CA ASN A 112 13.71 -6.01 2.71
C ASN A 112 12.52 -6.53 3.53
N SER A 113 11.28 -6.36 3.06
CA SER A 113 10.08 -6.87 3.74
C SER A 113 9.92 -8.38 3.57
N GLN A 114 10.29 -8.91 2.39
CA GLN A 114 10.27 -10.32 2.06
C GLN A 114 11.46 -11.06 2.68
N ASN A 115 12.63 -10.42 2.72
CA ASN A 115 13.88 -10.96 3.25
C ASN A 115 14.38 -10.09 4.42
N PRO A 116 13.65 -10.04 5.54
CA PRO A 116 14.14 -9.32 6.71
C PRO A 116 15.40 -10.03 7.24
N PRO A 117 16.38 -9.28 7.78
CA PRO A 117 17.58 -9.90 8.32
C PRO A 117 17.23 -10.80 9.50
N LEU A 118 17.95 -11.90 9.64
CA LEU A 118 17.77 -12.84 10.75
C LEU A 118 17.85 -12.11 12.10
N PRO A 119 17.04 -12.50 13.10
CA PRO A 119 17.17 -11.96 14.45
C PRO A 119 18.54 -12.33 15.05
N THR A 120 19.09 -11.43 15.85
CA THR A 120 20.31 -11.73 16.64
C THR A 120 19.99 -12.73 17.75
N VAL A 121 21.01 -13.45 18.26
CA VAL A 121 20.83 -14.42 19.36
C VAL A 121 20.18 -13.79 20.60
N ASP A 122 20.56 -12.57 20.98
CA ASP A 122 19.94 -11.81 22.07
C ASP A 122 18.43 -11.58 21.84
N GLN A 123 18.07 -11.11 20.65
CA GLN A 123 16.67 -10.93 20.24
C GLN A 123 15.85 -12.22 20.34
N VAL A 124 16.41 -13.36 19.93
CA VAL A 124 15.75 -14.66 20.04
C VAL A 124 15.54 -15.02 21.52
N SER A 125 16.58 -14.87 22.36
CA SER A 125 16.49 -15.12 23.81
C SER A 125 15.41 -14.27 24.48
N ARG A 126 15.38 -12.96 24.20
CA ARG A 126 14.37 -12.04 24.76
C ARG A 126 12.95 -12.38 24.31
N VAL A 127 12.76 -12.78 23.05
CA VAL A 127 11.43 -13.20 22.58
C VAL A 127 11.00 -14.53 23.20
N THR A 128 11.91 -15.49 23.36
CA THR A 128 11.61 -16.74 24.05
C THR A 128 11.22 -16.49 25.50
N ALA A 129 11.94 -15.60 26.20
CA ALA A 129 11.58 -15.17 27.55
C ALA A 129 10.19 -14.50 27.61
N ALA A 130 9.89 -13.60 26.67
CA ALA A 130 8.58 -12.96 26.54
C ALA A 130 7.45 -13.97 26.32
N ILE A 131 7.64 -14.96 25.44
CA ILE A 131 6.65 -16.01 25.18
C ILE A 131 6.44 -16.88 26.42
N ASN A 132 7.52 -17.24 27.14
CA ASN A 132 7.43 -18.02 28.37
C ASN A 132 6.72 -17.26 29.50
N ALA A 133 6.88 -15.94 29.55
CA ALA A 133 6.12 -15.05 30.45
C ALA A 133 4.65 -14.85 30.04
N GLY A 134 4.20 -15.45 28.93
CA GLY A 134 2.83 -15.35 28.43
C GLY A 134 2.52 -14.05 27.69
N GLN A 135 3.54 -13.27 27.29
CA GLN A 135 3.33 -12.07 26.49
C GLN A 135 2.83 -12.43 25.08
N ARG A 136 1.96 -11.57 24.53
CA ARG A 136 1.44 -11.69 23.16
C ARG A 136 2.45 -11.16 22.15
N ALA A 137 2.45 -11.73 20.94
CA ALA A 137 3.30 -11.25 19.84
C ALA A 137 3.14 -9.74 19.55
N VAL A 138 1.95 -9.17 19.71
CA VAL A 138 1.73 -7.71 19.55
C VAL A 138 2.53 -6.88 20.57
N GLN A 139 2.75 -7.41 21.78
CA GLN A 139 3.49 -6.72 22.85
C GLN A 139 5.00 -6.67 22.58
N PHE A 140 5.59 -7.65 21.90
CA PHE A 140 7.03 -7.59 21.59
C PHE A 140 7.34 -7.35 20.11
N CYS A 141 6.36 -7.43 19.20
CA CYS A 141 6.52 -7.16 17.77
C CYS A 141 5.84 -5.90 17.24
N GLY A 142 4.87 -5.36 17.97
CA GLY A 142 4.09 -4.20 17.53
C GLY A 142 4.91 -2.92 17.42
N ASN A 143 4.68 -2.12 16.36
CA ASN A 143 5.38 -0.85 16.17
C ASN A 143 5.12 0.18 17.28
N ARG A 144 4.01 0.04 18.03
CA ARG A 144 3.63 0.91 19.14
C ARG A 144 4.02 0.36 20.52
N SER A 145 4.64 -0.83 20.57
CA SER A 145 5.03 -1.37 21.86
C SER A 145 6.32 -0.71 22.38
N PRO A 146 6.34 -0.25 23.64
CA PRO A 146 7.58 0.21 24.26
C PRO A 146 8.61 -0.92 24.43
N GLU A 147 8.13 -2.17 24.54
CA GLU A 147 8.96 -3.37 24.71
C GLU A 147 9.31 -4.06 23.38
N ARG A 148 9.19 -3.34 22.26
CA ARG A 148 9.41 -3.94 20.94
C ARG A 148 10.83 -4.52 20.81
N ILE A 149 10.91 -5.82 20.58
CA ILE A 149 12.17 -6.53 20.33
C ILE A 149 12.48 -6.56 18.83
N PHE A 150 11.54 -6.99 17.99
CA PHE A 150 11.63 -6.92 16.52
C PHE A 150 10.27 -7.03 15.82
N GLY A 151 10.16 -6.63 14.55
CA GLY A 151 8.88 -6.67 13.81
C GLY A 151 8.39 -8.05 13.35
N PHE A 152 7.10 -8.16 13.03
CA PHE A 152 6.45 -9.42 12.63
C PHE A 152 7.10 -10.17 11.46
N ASN A 153 7.68 -9.47 10.48
CA ASN A 153 8.36 -10.14 9.36
C ASN A 153 9.58 -10.93 9.84
N LYS A 154 10.34 -10.40 10.82
CA LYS A 154 11.45 -11.14 11.44
C LYS A 154 10.97 -12.34 12.24
N LEU A 155 9.82 -12.20 12.93
CA LEU A 155 9.20 -13.33 13.63
C LEU A 155 8.83 -14.45 12.67
N LYS A 156 8.24 -14.12 11.52
CA LYS A 156 7.90 -15.08 10.48
C LYS A 156 9.14 -15.84 10.01
N VAL A 157 10.22 -15.13 9.68
CA VAL A 157 11.47 -15.76 9.25
C VAL A 157 12.07 -16.64 10.36
N LEU A 158 12.09 -16.17 11.61
CA LEU A 158 12.57 -16.97 12.75
C LEU A 158 11.83 -18.29 12.91
N ARG A 159 10.49 -18.24 12.82
CA ARG A 159 9.63 -19.43 12.89
C ARG A 159 9.90 -20.40 11.73
N GLN A 160 10.13 -19.88 10.53
CA GLN A 160 10.46 -20.70 9.36
C GLN A 160 11.86 -21.34 9.47
N SER A 161 12.84 -20.61 10.00
CA SER A 161 14.21 -21.09 10.13
C SER A 161 14.46 -21.98 11.35
N ASN A 162 13.61 -21.89 12.38
CA ASN A 162 13.76 -22.66 13.62
C ASN A 162 12.44 -23.37 13.98
N PRO A 163 12.27 -24.64 13.59
CA PRO A 163 11.07 -25.42 13.87
C PRO A 163 10.79 -25.63 15.37
N GLU A 164 11.82 -25.71 16.22
CA GLU A 164 11.63 -25.85 17.66
C GLU A 164 11.02 -24.59 18.27
N PHE A 165 11.52 -23.42 17.86
CA PHE A 165 10.93 -22.14 18.24
C PHE A 165 9.48 -22.02 17.76
N ASP A 166 9.16 -22.49 16.55
CA ASP A 166 7.80 -22.48 16.03
C ASP A 166 6.84 -23.35 16.83
N ARG A 167 7.28 -24.53 17.27
CA ARG A 167 6.50 -25.40 18.19
C ARG A 167 6.22 -24.70 19.51
N LEU A 168 7.24 -24.07 20.12
CA LEU A 168 7.10 -23.29 21.35
C LEU A 168 6.12 -22.13 21.17
N TYR A 169 6.27 -21.36 20.09
CA TYR A 169 5.41 -20.23 19.76
C TYR A 169 3.95 -20.66 19.59
N THR A 170 3.70 -21.69 18.77
CA THR A 170 2.35 -22.18 18.45
C THR A 170 1.67 -22.80 19.67
N GLY A 171 2.40 -23.58 20.47
CA GLY A 171 1.87 -24.21 21.68
C GLY A 171 1.41 -23.21 22.75
N LYS A 172 2.07 -22.04 22.85
CA LYS A 172 1.73 -21.01 23.85
C LYS A 172 0.70 -19.99 23.35
N ILE A 173 0.71 -19.64 22.05
CA ILE A 173 -0.15 -18.55 21.53
C ILE A 173 -1.55 -19.01 21.14
N LEU A 174 -1.77 -20.29 20.79
CA LEU A 174 -3.13 -20.81 20.57
C LEU A 174 -4.03 -20.70 21.81
N LEU A 175 -3.44 -20.61 23.00
CA LEU A 175 -4.14 -20.39 24.27
C LEU A 175 -4.58 -18.92 24.46
N VAL A 176 -3.95 -17.99 23.73
CA VAL A 176 -4.19 -16.56 23.87
C VAL A 176 -5.00 -16.08 22.67
N ARG A 177 -6.26 -16.54 22.56
CA ARG A 177 -7.17 -16.06 21.52
C ARG A 177 -7.23 -14.53 21.56
N PRO A 178 -7.09 -13.85 20.42
CA PRO A 178 -7.19 -12.40 20.37
C PRO A 178 -8.58 -11.99 20.86
N ARG A 179 -8.62 -11.18 21.94
CA ARG A 179 -9.85 -10.51 22.40
C ARG A 179 -10.44 -9.57 21.33
N SER A 180 -9.72 -9.30 20.24
CA SER A 180 -10.05 -8.25 19.28
C SER A 180 -11.05 -8.62 18.18
N ASN A 181 -11.66 -9.82 18.21
CA ASN A 181 -12.85 -10.12 17.40
C ASN A 181 -14.12 -10.31 18.25
N LEU A 182 -14.10 -9.90 19.53
CA LEU A 182 -15.33 -9.80 20.36
C LEU A 182 -16.01 -8.43 20.25
N ILE A 183 -15.52 -7.54 19.37
CA ILE A 183 -16.30 -6.44 18.76
C ILE A 183 -16.57 -6.77 17.28
N THR A 184 -16.58 -8.03 16.89
CA THR A 184 -17.78 -8.46 16.19
C THR A 184 -18.75 -8.66 17.34
N ARG A 185 -19.90 -7.96 17.34
CA ARG A 185 -21.04 -8.45 18.14
C ARG A 185 -21.04 -9.97 17.97
N PRO A 186 -21.32 -10.80 18.98
CA PRO A 186 -21.95 -12.05 18.64
C PRO A 186 -23.19 -11.62 17.85
N SER A 187 -23.09 -11.58 16.52
CA SER A 187 -24.10 -12.21 15.73
C SER A 187 -24.10 -13.62 16.30
N VAL A 188 -24.89 -13.79 17.37
CA VAL A 188 -26.00 -14.72 17.29
C VAL A 188 -26.47 -14.54 15.85
N LEU A 189 -25.88 -15.31 14.94
CA LEU A 189 -26.47 -15.52 13.64
C LEU A 189 -27.77 -16.10 14.10
N THR A 190 -28.78 -15.24 14.11
CA THR A 190 -30.13 -15.66 14.38
C THR A 190 -30.35 -16.84 13.42
N PRO A 191 -31.05 -17.90 13.82
CA PRO A 191 -31.19 -19.11 13.00
C PRO A 191 -31.42 -18.81 11.50
N GLU A 192 -32.12 -17.71 11.22
CA GLU A 192 -32.38 -17.14 9.89
C GLU A 192 -31.10 -16.77 9.10
N ALA A 193 -30.09 -16.18 9.74
CA ALA A 193 -28.83 -15.81 9.07
C ALA A 193 -27.98 -17.04 8.71
N GLN A 194 -28.10 -18.13 9.48
CA GLN A 194 -27.48 -19.41 9.11
C GLN A 194 -28.23 -20.07 7.95
N GLU A 195 -29.55 -19.96 7.92
CA GLU A 195 -30.38 -20.47 6.82
C GLU A 195 -30.10 -19.74 5.52
N TYR A 196 -29.97 -18.41 5.55
CA TYR A 196 -29.58 -17.63 4.37
C TYR A 196 -28.25 -18.11 3.79
N GLN A 197 -27.23 -18.31 4.63
CA GLN A 197 -25.92 -18.81 4.18
C GLN A 197 -26.00 -20.23 3.60
N ARG A 198 -26.84 -21.10 4.16
CA ARG A 198 -27.09 -22.44 3.61
C ARG A 198 -27.73 -22.37 2.24
N VAL A 199 -28.75 -21.54 2.06
CA VAL A 199 -29.41 -21.33 0.76
C VAL A 199 -28.42 -20.75 -0.25
N ALA A 200 -27.65 -19.73 0.13
CA ALA A 200 -26.65 -19.08 -0.72
C ALA A 200 -25.56 -20.06 -1.20
N ALA A 201 -25.23 -21.08 -0.42
CA ALA A 201 -24.27 -22.11 -0.80
C ALA A 201 -24.77 -23.04 -1.91
N PHE A 202 -26.09 -23.16 -2.11
CA PHE A 202 -26.67 -23.95 -3.20
C PHE A 202 -26.77 -23.19 -4.53
N VAL A 203 -26.72 -21.85 -4.50
CA VAL A 203 -26.81 -21.01 -5.69
C VAL A 203 -25.43 -20.87 -6.35
N PRO A 204 -25.29 -21.14 -7.68
CA PRO A 204 -24.00 -21.10 -8.38
C PRO A 204 -23.29 -19.74 -8.25
N TYR A 205 -21.98 -19.79 -7.95
CA TYR A 205 -21.14 -18.59 -7.83
C TYR A 205 -20.85 -17.90 -9.16
N GLN A 206 -21.12 -18.55 -10.29
CA GLN A 206 -20.91 -18.00 -11.63
C GLN A 206 -22.02 -17.01 -12.05
N LEU A 207 -23.12 -16.93 -11.30
CA LEU A 207 -24.15 -15.93 -11.55
C LEU A 207 -23.66 -14.53 -11.17
N PRO A 208 -24.07 -13.48 -11.92
CA PRO A 208 -23.92 -12.10 -11.48
C PRO A 208 -24.45 -11.91 -10.05
N HIS A 209 -23.79 -11.05 -9.26
CA HIS A 209 -24.06 -10.91 -7.83
C HIS A 209 -25.51 -10.50 -7.54
N ASP A 210 -26.03 -9.57 -8.32
CA ASP A 210 -27.42 -9.10 -8.34
C ASP A 210 -28.41 -10.24 -8.61
N VAL A 211 -28.20 -10.98 -9.71
CA VAL A 211 -29.05 -12.14 -10.06
C VAL A 211 -29.00 -13.20 -8.97
N ARG A 212 -27.83 -13.42 -8.38
CA ARG A 212 -27.64 -14.41 -7.33
C ARG A 212 -28.42 -14.03 -6.07
N ASP A 213 -28.35 -12.78 -5.63
CA ASP A 213 -29.08 -12.30 -4.46
C ASP A 213 -30.60 -12.39 -4.67
N ASP A 214 -31.12 -12.01 -5.84
CA ASP A 214 -32.55 -12.11 -6.17
C ASP A 214 -33.05 -13.57 -6.17
N VAL A 215 -32.23 -14.49 -6.69
CA VAL A 215 -32.54 -15.93 -6.67
C VAL A 215 -32.54 -16.45 -5.23
N ILE A 216 -31.55 -16.06 -4.41
CA ILE A 216 -31.51 -16.45 -2.99
C ILE A 216 -32.76 -15.94 -2.26
N GLN A 217 -33.13 -14.68 -2.48
CA GLN A 217 -34.31 -14.07 -1.87
C GLN A 217 -35.60 -14.80 -2.29
N SER A 218 -35.72 -15.15 -3.58
CA SER A 218 -36.88 -15.89 -4.10
C SER A 218 -37.00 -17.29 -3.48
N ILE A 219 -35.87 -17.99 -3.30
CA ILE A 219 -35.84 -19.31 -2.63
C ILE A 219 -36.23 -19.15 -1.16
N PHE A 220 -35.73 -18.11 -0.49
CA PHE A 220 -36.04 -17.86 0.92
C PHE A 220 -37.53 -17.55 1.12
N LEU A 221 -38.14 -16.76 0.23
CA LEU A 221 -39.59 -16.52 0.24
C LEU A 221 -40.39 -17.81 0.06
N ALA A 222 -39.99 -18.69 -0.88
CA ALA A 222 -40.66 -19.97 -1.07
C ALA A 222 -40.57 -20.90 0.15
N ILE A 223 -39.46 -20.84 0.91
CA ILE A 223 -39.32 -21.55 2.18
C ILE A 223 -40.25 -20.97 3.25
N LEU A 224 -40.31 -19.64 3.38
CA LEU A 224 -41.19 -18.97 4.34
C LEU A 224 -42.68 -19.20 4.04
N GLU A 225 -43.05 -19.28 2.77
CA GLU A 225 -44.41 -19.60 2.31
C GLU A 225 -44.75 -21.09 2.49
N GLY A 226 -43.77 -21.95 2.77
CA GLY A 226 -43.94 -23.39 2.89
C GLY A 226 -44.13 -24.13 1.55
N SER A 227 -43.91 -23.45 0.41
CA SER A 227 -43.99 -24.04 -0.93
C SER A 227 -42.71 -24.80 -1.33
N LEU A 228 -41.63 -24.61 -0.57
CA LEU A 228 -40.34 -25.28 -0.73
C LEU A 228 -39.77 -25.71 0.62
N GLN A 229 -39.43 -26.99 0.78
CA GLN A 229 -38.74 -27.46 1.97
C GLN A 229 -37.21 -27.24 1.84
N PRO A 230 -36.47 -26.97 2.94
CA PRO A 230 -35.04 -26.66 2.89
C PRO A 230 -34.16 -27.75 2.24
N ASP A 231 -34.54 -29.02 2.35
CA ASP A 231 -33.88 -30.17 1.74
C ASP A 231 -34.09 -30.25 0.21
N GLN A 232 -35.17 -29.66 -0.29
CA GLN A 232 -35.50 -29.62 -1.73
C GLN A 232 -34.77 -28.53 -2.49
N VAL A 233 -34.18 -27.54 -1.80
CA VAL A 233 -33.52 -26.37 -2.41
C VAL A 233 -32.49 -26.78 -3.45
N ARG A 234 -31.65 -27.78 -3.14
CA ARG A 234 -30.59 -28.24 -4.05
C ARG A 234 -31.14 -28.78 -5.38
N GLY A 235 -32.28 -29.47 -5.36
CA GLY A 235 -32.91 -30.03 -6.55
C GLY A 235 -33.66 -28.99 -7.38
N ARG A 236 -34.17 -27.94 -6.74
CA ARG A 236 -35.06 -26.95 -7.37
C ARG A 236 -34.40 -25.60 -7.67
N VAL A 237 -33.14 -25.38 -7.29
CA VAL A 237 -32.43 -24.10 -7.52
C VAL A 237 -32.48 -23.63 -8.98
N GLN A 238 -32.44 -24.55 -9.95
CA GLN A 238 -32.50 -24.24 -11.38
C GLN A 238 -33.87 -23.69 -11.81
N GLU A 239 -34.96 -24.06 -11.13
CA GLU A 239 -36.30 -23.53 -11.40
C GLU A 239 -36.35 -22.03 -11.07
N PHE A 240 -35.80 -21.63 -9.91
CA PHE A 240 -35.75 -20.23 -9.48
C PHE A 240 -34.87 -19.38 -10.40
N ILE A 241 -33.72 -19.91 -10.84
CA ILE A 241 -32.86 -19.24 -11.82
C ILE A 241 -33.61 -19.03 -13.15
N ARG A 242 -34.30 -20.07 -13.66
CA ARG A 242 -35.09 -19.97 -14.89
C ARG A 242 -36.27 -19.00 -14.74
N ALA A 243 -36.93 -18.99 -13.58
CA ALA A 243 -38.03 -18.09 -13.28
C ALA A 243 -37.56 -16.64 -13.24
N HIS A 244 -36.44 -16.35 -12.57
CA HIS A 244 -35.84 -15.02 -12.55
C HIS A 244 -35.51 -14.53 -13.96
N TYR A 245 -34.84 -15.34 -14.80
CA TYR A 245 -34.56 -14.93 -16.17
C TYR A 245 -35.82 -14.77 -17.04
N ARG A 246 -36.86 -15.58 -16.82
CA ARG A 246 -38.14 -15.44 -17.53
C ARG A 246 -38.79 -14.10 -17.20
N GLU A 247 -38.83 -13.74 -15.93
CA GLU A 247 -39.39 -12.46 -15.47
C GLU A 247 -38.54 -11.28 -15.94
N ALA A 248 -37.22 -11.37 -15.82
CA ALA A 248 -36.30 -10.35 -16.33
C ALA A 248 -36.47 -10.12 -17.84
N ASN A 249 -36.64 -11.19 -18.63
CA ASN A 249 -36.91 -11.06 -20.07
C ASN A 249 -38.29 -10.45 -20.35
N ARG A 250 -39.31 -10.76 -19.53
CA ARG A 250 -40.66 -10.19 -19.65
C ARG A 250 -40.64 -8.66 -19.49
N HIS A 251 -39.80 -8.15 -18.59
CA HIS A 251 -39.61 -6.71 -18.36
C HIS A 251 -38.51 -6.07 -19.21
N GLY A 252 -37.90 -6.84 -20.11
CA GLY A 252 -36.86 -6.35 -21.02
C GLY A 252 -35.50 -6.07 -20.39
N VAL A 253 -35.31 -6.40 -19.11
CA VAL A 253 -34.02 -6.24 -18.38
C VAL A 253 -33.13 -7.48 -18.44
N GLY A 254 -33.68 -8.62 -18.88
CA GLY A 254 -32.94 -9.86 -19.01
C GLY A 254 -32.00 -9.90 -20.21
N LYS A 255 -31.14 -10.93 -20.26
CA LYS A 255 -30.15 -11.14 -21.34
C LYS A 255 -30.75 -11.08 -22.74
N PHE A 256 -32.00 -11.49 -22.90
CA PHE A 256 -32.68 -11.49 -24.19
C PHE A 256 -33.57 -10.27 -24.42
N GLY A 257 -33.88 -9.49 -23.38
CA GLY A 257 -34.58 -8.21 -23.45
C GLY A 257 -35.93 -8.23 -24.20
N LEU A 258 -36.60 -7.08 -24.24
CA LEU A 258 -37.65 -6.82 -25.22
C LEU A 258 -36.93 -6.29 -26.46
N LYS A 259 -36.54 -7.17 -27.38
CA LYS A 259 -36.00 -6.75 -28.66
C LYS A 259 -37.16 -6.38 -29.58
N SER A 260 -37.14 -5.17 -30.13
CA SER A 260 -38.05 -4.80 -31.21
C SER A 260 -37.83 -5.74 -32.40
N LEU A 261 -38.89 -6.06 -33.13
CA LEU A 261 -38.77 -6.77 -34.41
C LEU A 261 -37.94 -5.97 -35.42
N ASP A 262 -37.90 -4.64 -35.29
CA ASP A 262 -37.06 -3.76 -36.11
C ASP A 262 -35.59 -3.73 -35.67
N ALA A 263 -35.23 -4.39 -34.56
CA ALA A 263 -33.85 -4.39 -34.10
C ALA A 263 -32.98 -5.22 -35.06
N PRO A 264 -31.80 -4.72 -35.47
CA PRO A 264 -30.90 -5.46 -36.33
C PRO A 264 -30.39 -6.73 -35.62
N ILE A 265 -30.32 -7.85 -36.35
CA ILE A 265 -29.92 -9.16 -35.81
C ILE A 265 -28.42 -9.17 -35.45
N PHE A 266 -27.62 -8.53 -36.30
CA PHE A 266 -26.18 -8.37 -36.12
C PHE A 266 -25.85 -6.87 -36.14
N SER A 267 -24.80 -6.48 -35.42
CA SER A 267 -24.38 -5.07 -35.29
C SER A 267 -23.96 -4.42 -36.63
N ASP A 268 -23.67 -5.24 -37.63
CA ASP A 268 -23.15 -4.88 -38.96
C ASP A 268 -24.14 -5.21 -40.10
N GLY A 269 -25.32 -5.78 -39.79
CA GLY A 269 -26.30 -6.20 -40.78
C GLY A 269 -27.49 -5.25 -40.91
N SER A 270 -28.03 -5.11 -42.12
CA SER A 270 -29.31 -4.42 -42.36
C SER A 270 -30.56 -5.28 -42.11
N LYS A 271 -30.37 -6.57 -41.81
CA LYS A 271 -31.47 -7.50 -41.54
C LYS A 271 -32.00 -7.32 -40.12
N THR A 272 -33.29 -7.10 -40.02
CA THR A 272 -34.05 -6.96 -38.78
C THR A 272 -34.55 -8.32 -38.29
N LEU A 273 -34.94 -8.41 -37.02
CA LEU A 273 -35.59 -9.61 -36.47
C LEU A 273 -36.90 -9.95 -37.21
N ALA A 274 -37.62 -8.94 -37.70
CA ALA A 274 -38.83 -9.09 -38.52
C ALA A 274 -38.57 -9.89 -39.80
N ASP A 275 -37.41 -9.71 -40.44
CA ASP A 275 -37.04 -10.40 -41.68
C ASP A 275 -36.89 -11.93 -41.49
N PHE A 276 -36.72 -12.39 -40.25
CA PHE A 276 -36.62 -13.81 -39.91
C PHE A 276 -37.96 -14.43 -39.48
N GLU A 277 -38.97 -13.64 -39.13
CA GLU A 277 -40.29 -14.14 -38.76
C GLU A 277 -41.19 -14.47 -39.97
N THR A 278 -40.82 -14.02 -41.18
CA THR A 278 -41.63 -14.20 -42.40
C THR A 278 -41.13 -15.32 -43.31
N ARG A 279 -41.24 -16.56 -42.84
CA ARG A 279 -41.72 -17.67 -43.68
C ARG A 279 -42.71 -18.45 -42.86
N SER A 280 -43.96 -18.03 -43.01
CA SER A 280 -45.10 -18.65 -42.39
C SER A 280 -45.13 -20.13 -42.76
N ILE A 281 -45.34 -21.01 -41.79
CA ILE A 281 -45.66 -22.44 -41.99
C ILE A 281 -46.81 -22.66 -43.00
N TRP A 282 -47.54 -21.60 -43.34
CA TRP A 282 -48.66 -21.60 -44.28
C TRP A 282 -48.30 -21.27 -45.74
N ASP A 283 -47.05 -20.88 -46.05
CA ASP A 283 -46.63 -20.53 -47.43
C ASP A 283 -46.22 -21.74 -48.28
N GLU A 284 -46.29 -22.97 -47.74
CA GLU A 284 -45.99 -24.23 -48.44
C GLU A 284 -47.21 -25.17 -48.53
N VAL A 285 -48.39 -24.66 -48.92
CA VAL A 285 -49.44 -25.54 -49.46
C VAL A 285 -49.35 -25.52 -50.98
N PRO A 286 -48.71 -26.52 -51.62
CA PRO A 286 -48.78 -26.67 -53.07
C PRO A 286 -50.23 -27.00 -53.45
N MET A 287 -50.81 -26.22 -54.36
CA MET A 287 -51.98 -26.65 -55.12
C MET A 287 -51.60 -27.74 -56.11
#